data_AF-A0AAU6B978-F1
#
_entry.id   AF-A0AAU6B978-F1
#
_cell.length_a   1.000
_cell.length_b   1.000
_cell.length_c   1.000
_cell.angle_alpha   90.00
_cell.angle_beta   90.00
_cell.angle_gamma   90.00
#
_symmetry.space_group_name_H-M   'P 1'
#
loop_
_entity.id
_entity.type
_entity.pdbx_description
1 polymer ?
#
loop_
_entity_poly.entity_id
_entity_poly.type
_entity_poly.pdbx_seq_one_letter_code
_entity_poly.pdbx_strand_id
1 'polypeptide(L)' 'MTDRSVRFFGGPLDGRVQELADAEPAPGTVVRHIHLHGGPKIETLYELGMTENGWEYRVRSTSHSEAEPEPDGLR' A
#
# COMPACT_ATOMS: atom_id res chain seq x y z
N MET A 1 27.19 10.51 5.63
CA MET A 1 25.82 10.06 5.37
C MET A 1 25.28 10.89 4.24
N THR A 2 24.93 10.28 3.12
CA THR A 2 24.38 11.03 1.98
C THR A 2 22.89 11.18 2.25
N ASP A 3 22.50 12.29 2.87
CA ASP A 3 21.09 12.60 3.03
C ASP A 3 20.45 12.71 1.64
N ARG A 4 19.55 11.78 1.34
CA ARG A 4 18.84 11.72 0.05
C ARG A 4 17.36 11.87 0.33
N SER A 5 16.83 13.05 0.04
CA SER A 5 15.38 13.28 0.06
C SER A 5 14.70 12.60 -1.14
N VAL A 6 13.65 11.84 -0.88
CA VAL A 6 12.85 11.13 -1.89
C VAL A 6 11.37 11.43 -1.76
N ARG A 7 10.64 11.41 -2.87
CA ARG A 7 9.19 11.65 -2.92
C ARG A 7 8.42 10.33 -3.02
N PHE A 8 7.22 10.29 -2.43
CA PHE A 8 6.29 9.16 -2.53
C PHE A 8 5.22 9.38 -3.60
N PHE A 9 4.79 8.30 -4.27
CA PHE A 9 3.81 8.30 -5.36
C PHE A 9 2.73 7.22 -5.22
N GLY A 10 1.45 7.58 -5.42
CA GLY A 10 0.32 6.67 -5.68
C GLY A 10 -0.31 5.98 -4.46
N GLY A 11 0.04 6.38 -3.23
CA GLY A 11 -0.44 5.72 -1.99
C GLY A 11 -0.70 6.69 -0.84
N PRO A 12 -0.75 6.21 0.42
CA PRO A 12 -1.17 7.02 1.57
C PRO A 12 -0.27 8.21 1.90
N LEU A 13 0.98 8.21 1.42
CA LEU A 13 1.93 9.30 1.58
C LEU A 13 2.20 10.05 0.27
N ASP A 14 1.35 9.92 -0.75
CA ASP A 14 1.53 10.56 -2.05
C ASP A 14 1.88 12.06 -1.90
N GLY A 15 2.92 12.49 -2.61
CA GLY A 15 3.42 13.87 -2.57
C GLY A 15 4.33 14.21 -1.39
N ARG A 16 4.39 13.38 -0.34
CA ARG A 16 5.32 13.59 0.78
C ARG A 16 6.76 13.40 0.33
N VAL A 17 7.66 14.20 0.87
CA VAL A 17 9.11 14.05 0.74
C VAL A 17 9.69 13.59 2.07
N GLN A 18 10.62 12.65 2.05
CA GLN A 18 11.29 12.12 3.23
C GLN A 18 12.79 11.95 2.99
N GLU A 19 13.59 12.28 4.00
CA GLU A 19 15.01 11.94 4.04
C GLU A 19 15.18 10.42 4.20
N LEU A 20 15.92 9.80 3.29
CA LEU A 20 16.32 8.40 3.40
C LEU A 20 17.37 8.26 4.50
N ALA A 21 16.95 7.71 5.63
CA ALA A 21 17.89 7.10 6.57
C ALA A 21 18.43 5.78 5.97
N ASP A 22 19.63 5.37 6.37
CA ASP A 22 20.36 4.22 5.77
C ASP A 22 19.60 2.88 5.81
N ALA A 23 18.47 2.76 6.52
CA ALA A 23 17.76 1.49 6.75
C ALA A 23 16.32 1.42 6.22
N GLU A 24 15.59 2.53 6.04
CA GLU A 24 14.12 2.46 5.84
C GLU A 24 13.52 3.61 5.01
N PRO A 25 12.45 3.34 4.22
CA PRO A 25 11.93 2.01 3.90
C PRO A 25 12.83 1.28 2.89
N ALA A 26 12.72 -0.05 2.83
CA ALA A 26 13.45 -0.88 1.86
C ALA A 26 12.53 -1.26 0.69
N PRO A 27 13.07 -1.54 -0.51
CA PRO A 27 12.26 -2.07 -1.61
C PRO A 27 11.58 -3.39 -1.19
N GLY A 28 10.29 -3.52 -1.50
CA GLY A 28 9.46 -4.64 -1.06
C GLY A 28 8.80 -4.45 0.30
N THR A 29 9.04 -3.33 1.01
CA THR A 29 8.30 -3.01 2.24
C THR A 29 6.80 -3.03 1.96
N VAL A 30 6.06 -3.83 2.73
CA VAL A 30 4.60 -3.91 2.64
C VAL A 30 3.98 -2.88 3.57
N VAL A 31 3.17 -1.99 3.02
CA VAL A 31 2.44 -0.96 3.75
C VAL A 31 0.96 -1.29 3.78
N ARG A 32 0.40 -1.36 4.99
CA ARG A 32 -1.04 -1.52 5.20
C ARG A 32 -1.67 -0.16 5.43
N HIS A 33 -2.52 0.26 4.50
CA HIS A 33 -3.32 1.47 4.62
C HIS A 33 -4.73 1.11 5.06
N ILE A 34 -5.17 1.66 6.20
CA ILE A 34 -6.52 1.47 6.72
C ILE A 34 -7.26 2.80 6.65
N HIS A 35 -8.38 2.82 5.96
CA HIS A 35 -9.23 3.98 5.79
C HIS A 35 -10.48 3.82 6.67
N LEU A 36 -10.71 4.76 7.59
CA LEU A 36 -11.82 4.76 8.55
C LEU A 36 -12.62 6.06 8.43
N HIS A 37 -13.75 6.03 7.73
CA HIS A 37 -14.61 7.21 7.51
C HIS A 37 -16.04 6.99 8.01
N GLY A 38 -16.19 6.41 9.19
CA GLY A 38 -17.51 6.13 9.79
C GLY A 38 -18.34 5.04 9.07
N GLY A 39 -17.87 4.54 7.93
CA GLY A 39 -18.38 3.35 7.24
C GLY A 39 -17.52 2.10 7.50
N PRO A 40 -17.72 1.04 6.70
CA PRO A 40 -16.90 -0.17 6.78
C PRO A 40 -15.41 0.14 6.68
N LYS A 41 -14.60 -0.57 7.45
CA LYS A 41 -13.13 -0.50 7.36
C LYS A 41 -12.69 -0.93 5.96
N ILE A 42 -11.97 -0.06 5.26
CA ILE A 42 -11.30 -0.42 3.99
C ILE A 42 -9.82 -0.61 4.27
N GLU A 43 -9.27 -1.74 3.85
CA GLU A 43 -7.86 -2.05 3.95
C GLU A 43 -7.25 -2.21 2.56
N THR A 44 -6.12 -1.55 2.32
CA THR A 44 -5.33 -1.73 1.10
C THR A 44 -3.90 -2.06 1.46
N LEU A 45 -3.37 -3.12 0.87
CA LEU A 45 -1.97 -3.51 0.99
C LEU A 45 -1.21 -2.98 -0.21
N TYR A 46 -0.12 -2.27 0.05
CA TYR A 46 0.81 -1.80 -0.96
C TYR A 46 2.17 -2.46 -0.76
N GLU A 47 2.88 -2.66 -1.86
CA GLU A 47 4.32 -2.94 -1.86
C GLU A 47 5.05 -1.67 -2.32
N LEU A 48 6.06 -1.23 -1.57
CA LEU A 48 6.89 -0.09 -1.90
C LEU A 48 8.04 -0.49 -2.84
N GLY A 49 8.13 0.16 -4.00
CA GLY A 49 9.24 0.03 -4.94
C GLY A 49 10.05 1.31 -5.04
N MET A 50 11.38 1.21 -5.06
CA MET A 50 12.24 2.35 -5.35
C MET A 50 12.40 2.50 -6.87
N THR A 51 12.14 3.70 -7.38
CA THR A 51 12.29 4.06 -8.81
C THR A 51 13.29 5.21 -8.95
N GLU A 52 13.56 5.63 -10.19
CA GLU A 52 14.37 6.83 -10.46
C GLU A 52 13.74 8.12 -9.90
N ASN A 53 12.41 8.15 -9.76
CA ASN A 53 11.66 9.33 -9.31
C ASN A 53 11.41 9.34 -7.79
N GLY A 54 11.55 8.19 -7.12
CA GLY A 54 11.28 8.03 -5.69
C GLY A 54 10.53 6.73 -5.36
N TRP A 55 9.82 6.74 -4.24
CA TRP A 55 9.06 5.61 -3.72
C TRP A 55 7.68 5.50 -4.38
N GLU A 56 7.42 4.38 -5.05
CA GLU A 56 6.15 4.08 -5.68
C GLU A 56 5.38 3.02 -4.88
N TYR A 57 4.13 3.30 -4.55
CA TYR A 57 3.22 2.34 -3.96
C TYR A 57 2.54 1.51 -5.05
N ARG A 58 2.66 0.18 -4.99
CA ARG A 58 1.94 -0.74 -5.88
C ARG A 58 0.92 -1.53 -5.08
N VAL A 59 -0.35 -1.43 -5.46
CA VAL A 59 -1.41 -2.21 -4.82
C VAL A 59 -1.09 -3.69 -4.98
N ARG A 60 -1.05 -4.42 -3.87
CA ARG A 60 -1.03 -5.89 -3.94
C ARG A 60 -2.46 -6.32 -4.23
N SER A 61 -2.66 -6.96 -5.38
CA SER A 61 -3.89 -7.68 -5.65
C SER A 61 -3.98 -8.80 -4.62
N THR A 62 -4.75 -8.55 -3.56
CA THR A 62 -5.31 -9.65 -2.80
C THR A 62 -6.32 -10.27 -3.74
N SER A 63 -6.10 -11.51 -4.16
CA SER A 63 -7.16 -12.31 -4.74
C SER A 63 -8.24 -12.42 -3.66
N HIS A 64 -9.13 -11.43 -3.56
CA HIS A 64 -10.41 -11.56 -2.89
C HIS A 64 -11.21 -12.53 -3.74
N SER A 65 -10.86 -13.82 -3.66
CA SER A 65 -11.83 -14.88 -3.87
C SER A 65 -12.78 -14.83 -2.69
N GLU A 66 -13.67 -13.84 -2.70
CA GLU A 66 -15.00 -14.03 -2.13
C GLU A 66 -15.64 -15.12 -2.99
N ALA A 67 -15.44 -16.38 -2.59
CA ALA A 67 -16.37 -17.43 -2.96
C ALA A 67 -17.69 -17.02 -2.33
N GLU A 68 -18.60 -16.47 -3.14
CA GLU A 68 -19.97 -16.26 -2.69
C GLU A 68 -20.50 -17.61 -2.18
N PRO A 69 -21.04 -17.70 -0.94
CA PRO A 69 -21.72 -18.92 -0.54
C PRO A 69 -22.93 -19.08 -1.46
N GLU A 70 -22.97 -20.18 -2.22
CA GLU A 70 -24.13 -20.50 -3.04
C GLU A 70 -25.38 -20.42 -2.17
N PRO A 71 -26.44 -19.70 -2.59
CA PRO A 71 -27.67 -19.66 -1.83
C PRO A 71 -28.20 -21.09 -1.75
N ASP A 72 -28.34 -21.59 -0.52
CA ASP A 72 -28.94 -22.87 -0.18
C ASP A 72 -30.35 -22.90 -0.78
N GLY A 73 -30.42 -23.45 -1.99
CA GLY A 73 -31.61 -23.52 -2.82
C GLY A 73 -32.53 -24.56 -2.24
N LEU A 74 -33.32 -24.16 -1.26
CA LEU A 74 -34.50 -24.85 -0.78
C LEU A 74 -35.36 -25.29 -1.97
N ARG A 75 -35.36 -26.59 -2.27
CA ARG A 75 -36.47 -27.31 -2.92
C ARG A 75 -36.44 -28.80 -2.61
#